data_AF-A0A165SUY2-F1
#
_entry.id   AF-A0A165SUY2-F1
#
_cell.length_a   1.000
_cell.length_b   1.000
_cell.length_c   1.000
_cell.angle_alpha   90.00
_cell.angle_beta   90.00
_cell.angle_gamma   90.00
#
_symmetry.space_group_name_H-M   'P 1'
#
loop_
_entity.id
_entity.type
_entity.pdbx_description
1 polymer ?
#
loop_
_entity_poly.entity_id
_entity_poly.type
_entity_poly.pdbx_seq_one_letter_code
_entity_poly.pdbx_strand_id
1 'polypeptide(L)' 'MLSDIGLPGGMTGVDLATELQARNHPARLRLMTSLPAGDALRRAAPCPVLGKPFTQADLAAFLAMEAP' A
#
# COMPACT_ATOMS: atom_id res chain seq x y z
N MET A 1 -8.43 -3.13 1.40
CA MET A 1 -8.18 -1.71 1.70
C MET A 1 -7.05 -1.23 0.81
N LEU A 2 -7.20 -0.04 0.24
CA LEU A 2 -6.13 0.63 -0.51
C LEU A 2 -5.84 1.96 0.19
N SER A 3 -4.58 2.25 0.50
CA SER A 3 -4.14 3.49 1.15
C SER A 3 -2.91 4.07 0.46
N ASP A 4 -2.68 5.38 0.58
CA ASP A 4 -1.38 5.95 0.25
C ASP A 4 -0.36 5.66 1.37
N ILE A 5 0.93 5.63 1.03
CA ILE A 5 2.03 5.64 2.00
C ILE A 5 2.09 7.00 2.71
N GLY A 6 1.95 8.09 1.96
CA GLY A 6 1.87 9.44 2.50
C GLY A 6 0.47 9.72 3.04
N LEU A 7 0.30 9.61 4.35
CA LEU A 7 -0.91 10.01 5.06
C LEU A 7 -0.66 11.28 5.87
N PRO A 8 -1.64 12.20 5.97
CA PRO A 8 -1.55 13.34 6.88
C PRO A 8 -1.69 12.88 8.33
N GLY A 9 -1.10 13.61 9.27
CA GLY A 9 -1.27 13.35 10.72
C GLY A 9 -0.22 12.45 11.37
N GLY A 10 0.92 12.22 10.71
CA GLY A 10 2.12 11.63 11.32
C GLY A 10 2.20 10.10 11.32
N MET A 11 1.10 9.40 11.05
CA MET A 11 1.10 7.97 10.77
C MET A 11 1.29 7.74 9.28
N THR A 12 2.15 6.81 8.85
CA THR A 12 2.30 6.45 7.44
C THR A 12 1.32 5.34 7.04
N GLY A 13 1.09 5.17 5.73
CA GLY A 13 0.35 4.01 5.23
C GLY A 13 1.03 2.67 5.55
N VAL A 14 2.35 2.67 5.71
CA VAL A 14 3.12 1.48 6.15
C VAL A 14 2.79 1.14 7.59
N ASP A 15 2.75 2.13 8.48
CA ASP A 15 2.34 1.95 9.88
C ASP A 15 0.91 1.42 9.96
N LEU A 16 0.00 2.01 9.16
CA LEU A 16 -1.40 1.58 9.12
C LEU A 16 -1.54 0.13 8.65
N ALA A 17 -0.81 -0.25 7.60
CA ALA A 17 -0.84 -1.61 7.09
C ALA A 17 -0.27 -2.60 8.11
N THR A 18 0.81 -2.23 8.80
CA THR A 18 1.44 -3.05 9.84
C THR A 18 0.49 -3.28 11.01
N GLU A 19 -0.17 -2.23 11.50
CA GLU A 19 -1.14 -2.31 12.60
C GLU A 19 -2.35 -3.18 12.23
N LEU A 20 -2.86 -3.06 11.00
CA LEU A 20 -3.97 -3.88 10.54
C LEU A 20 -3.59 -5.36 10.39
N GLN A 21 -2.36 -5.67 9.93
CA GLN A 21 -1.86 -7.04 9.93
C GLN A 21 -1.72 -7.60 11.35
N ALA A 22 -1.14 -6.83 12.28
CA ALA A 22 -0.97 -7.23 13.66
C ALA A 22 -2.32 -7.54 14.34
N ARG A 23 -3.40 -6.85 13.94
CA ARG A 23 -4.77 -7.08 14.39
C ARG A 23 -5.50 -8.21 13.65
N ASN A 24 -4.83 -8.92 12.73
CA ASN A 24 -5.44 -9.92 11.84
C ASN A 24 -6.68 -9.38 11.11
N HIS A 25 -6.62 -8.11 10.69
CA HIS A 25 -7.76 -7.49 10.03
C HIS A 25 -8.04 -8.20 8.69
N PRO A 26 -9.31 -8.54 8.37
CA PRO A 26 -9.63 -9.40 7.22
C PRO A 26 -9.45 -8.73 5.86
N ALA A 27 -9.27 -7.41 5.83
CA ALA A 27 -9.11 -6.67 4.59
C ALA A 27 -7.76 -6.98 3.92
N ARG A 28 -7.80 -7.34 2.63
CA ARG A 28 -6.60 -7.41 1.81
C ARG A 28 -5.94 -6.04 1.71
N LEU A 29 -4.73 -5.91 2.26
CA LEU A 29 -4.01 -4.64 2.34
C LEU A 29 -3.20 -4.40 1.07
N ARG A 30 -3.26 -3.17 0.58
CA ARG A 30 -2.46 -2.69 -0.55
C ARG A 30 -2.14 -1.22 -0.34
N LEU A 31 -0.97 -0.80 -0.81
CA LEU A 31 -0.54 0.60 -0.74
C LEU A 31 -0.36 1.20 -2.13
N MET A 32 -0.41 2.52 -2.21
CA MET A 32 0.01 3.30 -3.37
C MET A 32 0.99 4.40 -2.93
N THR A 33 1.85 4.86 -3.83
CA THR A 33 2.81 5.93 -3.48
C THR A 33 3.37 6.66 -4.69
N SER A 34 3.71 7.93 -4.51
CA SER A 34 4.57 8.68 -5.45
C SER A 34 6.07 8.55 -5.15
N LEU A 35 6.45 7.79 -4.10
CA LEU A 35 7.84 7.62 -3.72
C LEU A 35 8.61 6.78 -4.77
N PRO A 36 9.88 7.13 -5.06
CA PRO A 36 10.75 6.36 -5.95
C PRO A 36 10.87 4.88 -5.52
N ALA A 37 11.18 3.99 -6.45
CA ALA A 37 11.32 2.56 -6.16
C ALA A 37 12.41 2.24 -5.12
N GLY A 38 13.46 3.06 -5.05
CA GLY A 38 14.55 2.91 -4.07
C GLY A 38 14.27 3.51 -2.68
N ASP A 39 13.10 4.13 -2.48
CA ASP A 39 12.76 4.77 -1.22
C ASP A 39 12.62 3.74 -0.08
N ALA A 40 13.23 4.04 1.07
CA ALA A 40 13.26 3.12 2.21
C ALA A 40 11.85 2.82 2.75
N LEU A 41 10.95 3.80 2.77
CA LEU A 41 9.59 3.64 3.27
C LEU A 41 8.76 2.80 2.30
N ARG A 42 8.92 3.00 0.99
CA ARG A 42 8.30 2.14 -0.03
C ARG A 42 8.76 0.69 0.10
N ARG A 43 10.05 0.46 0.36
CA ARG A 43 10.63 -0.88 0.53
C ARG A 43 10.17 -1.58 1.82
N ALA A 44 9.82 -0.82 2.84
CA ALA A 44 9.36 -1.36 4.12
C ALA A 44 7.88 -1.80 4.12
N ALA A 45 7.13 -1.54 3.04
CA ALA A 45 5.72 -1.87 2.95
C ALA A 45 5.47 -3.39 3.12
N PRO A 46 4.60 -3.81 4.05
CA PRO A 46 4.35 -5.23 4.33
C PRO A 46 3.35 -5.88 3.35
N CYS A 47 3.00 -5.16 2.27
CA CYS A 47 2.01 -5.57 1.29
C CYS A 47 2.35 -4.94 -0.07
N PRO A 48 1.72 -5.41 -1.18
CA PRO A 48 1.98 -4.87 -2.51
C PRO A 48 1.77 -3.36 -2.58
N VAL A 49 2.62 -2.68 -3.36
CA VAL A 49 2.60 -1.22 -3.54
C VAL A 49 2.46 -0.85 -5.01
N LEU A 50 1.47 -0.03 -5.34
CA LEU A 50 1.28 0.56 -6.67
C LEU A 50 1.97 1.93 -6.76
N GLY A 51 2.91 2.09 -7.69
CA GLY A 51 3.58 3.37 -7.93
C GLY A 51 2.71 4.33 -8.74
N LYS A 52 2.70 5.61 -8.35
CA LYS A 52 2.09 6.70 -9.12
C LYS A 52 3.08 7.30 -10.12
N PRO A 53 2.60 7.85 -11.25
CA PRO A 53 1.22 7.81 -11.72
C PRO A 53 0.83 6.42 -12.23
N PHE A 54 -0.47 6.10 -12.17
CA PHE A 54 -1.03 4.85 -12.70
C PHE A 54 -2.35 5.13 -13.42
N THR A 55 -2.73 4.26 -14.33
CA THR A 55 -4.02 4.31 -15.03
C THR A 55 -5.12 3.60 -14.24
N GLN A 56 -6.37 3.79 -14.68
CA GLN A 56 -7.50 3.03 -14.13
C GLN A 56 -7.32 1.52 -14.34
N ALA A 57 -6.76 1.10 -15.48
CA ALA A 57 -6.50 -0.30 -15.79
C ALA A 57 -5.45 -0.90 -14.83
N ASP A 58 -4.37 -0.16 -14.56
CA ASP A 58 -3.34 -0.56 -13.61
C ASP A 58 -3.92 -0.76 -12.21
N LEU A 59 -4.76 0.19 -11.76
CA LEU A 59 -5.43 0.11 -10.47
C LEU A 59 -6.38 -1.10 -10.40
N ALA A 60 -7.20 -1.32 -11.44
CA ALA A 60 -8.14 -2.43 -11.48
C ALA A 60 -7.40 -3.79 -11.43
N ALA A 61 -6.36 -3.95 -12.23
CA ALA A 61 -5.52 -5.15 -12.22
C ALA A 61 -4.87 -5.37 -10.85
N PHE A 62 -4.32 -4.32 -10.25
CA PHE A 62 -3.68 -4.37 -8.94
C PHE A 62 -4.66 -4.78 -7.81
N LEU A 63 -5.90 -4.27 -7.84
CA LEU A 63 -6.93 -4.64 -6.87
C LEU A 63 -7.46 -6.06 -7.09
N ALA A 64 -7.43 -6.57 -8.31
CA ALA A 64 -7.85 -7.92 -8.66
C ALA A 64 -6.82 -9.00 -8.30
N MET A 65 -5.51 -8.66 -8.21
CA MET A 65 -4.45 -9.61 -7.83
C MET A 65 -4.83 -10.39 -6.56
N GLU A 66 -4.89 -11.71 -6.63
CA GLU A 66 -5.09 -12.55 -5.45
C GLU A 66 -3.87 -12.49 -4.51
N ALA A 67 -4.13 -12.58 -3.20
CA ALA A 67 -3.04 -12.80 -2.27
C ALA A 67 -2.53 -14.23 -2.50
N PRO A 68 -1.20 -14.46 -2.54
CA PRO A 68 -0.66 -15.81 -2.59
C PRO A 68 -1.06 -16.63 -1.35
#